data_AF-A0A927XD50-F1
#
_entry.id   AF-A0A927XD50-F1
#
_cell.length_a   1.000
_cell.length_b   1.000
_cell.length_c   1.000
_cell.angle_alpha   90.00
_cell.angle_beta   90.00
_cell.angle_gamma   90.00
#
_symmetry.space_group_name_H-M   'P 1'
#
loop_
_entity.id
_entity.type
_entity.pdbx_description
1 polymer ?
#
loop_
_entity_poly.entity_id
_entity_poly.type
_entity_poly.pdbx_seq_one_letter_code
_entity_poly.pdbx_strand_id
1 'polypeptide(L)' 'MYEETGATKISVTPICVYKISTYGLLCYCEIEEMEYLPTEYEIEKIMLCDTLPALDELTFPVSSKVYFNTVINKINKS' A
#
# COMPACT_ATOMS: atom_id res chain seq x y z
N MET A 1 -5.74 -0.56 7.39
CA MET A 1 -4.60 -1.49 7.36
C MET A 1 -4.92 -2.74 8.12
N TYR A 2 -5.23 -2.69 9.43
CA TYR A 2 -5.60 -3.89 10.19
C TYR A 2 -6.61 -4.83 9.50
N GLU A 3 -7.75 -4.29 9.01
CA GLU A 3 -8.80 -5.10 8.37
C GLU A 3 -8.29 -5.87 7.12
N GLU A 4 -7.47 -5.23 6.30
CA GLU A 4 -6.98 -5.78 5.02
C GLU A 4 -5.65 -6.54 5.15
N THR A 5 -4.84 -6.21 6.18
CA THR A 5 -3.43 -6.62 6.27
C THR A 5 -3.04 -7.22 7.62
N GLY A 6 -3.87 -7.13 8.66
CA GLY A 6 -3.50 -7.52 10.03
C GLY A 6 -2.47 -6.60 10.71
N ALA A 7 -2.04 -5.50 10.08
CA ALA A 7 -1.12 -4.55 10.70
C ALA A 7 -1.81 -3.77 11.84
N THR A 8 -1.33 -3.95 13.07
CA THR A 8 -1.88 -3.34 14.28
C THR A 8 -1.18 -2.04 14.67
N LYS A 9 0.09 -1.89 14.27
CA LYS A 9 0.87 -0.67 14.51
C LYS A 9 1.58 -0.22 13.25
N ILE A 10 1.30 1.01 12.84
CA ILE A 10 1.83 1.60 11.61
C ILE A 10 2.18 3.07 11.82
N SER A 11 3.19 3.52 11.09
CA SER A 11 3.51 4.95 10.91
C SER A 11 3.06 5.39 9.52
N VAL A 12 2.14 6.36 9.44
CA VAL A 12 1.50 6.78 8.18
C VAL A 12 2.01 8.15 7.74
N THR A 13 2.52 8.22 6.52
CA THR A 13 2.96 9.46 5.88
C THR A 13 2.06 9.77 4.67
N PRO A 14 1.34 10.90 4.67
CA PRO A 14 0.56 11.32 3.50
C PRO A 14 1.49 11.75 2.36
N ILE A 15 1.23 11.25 1.15
CA ILE A 15 2.08 11.49 -0.02
C ILE A 15 1.46 12.52 -0.95
N CYS A 16 0.24 12.26 -1.44
CA CYS A 16 -0.50 13.19 -2.28
C CYS A 16 -1.99 12.85 -2.35
N VAL A 17 -2.80 13.85 -2.69
CA VAL A 17 -4.20 13.63 -3.09
C VAL A 17 -4.24 13.35 -4.59
N TYR A 18 -5.04 12.37 -5.00
CA TYR A 18 -5.27 12.03 -6.41
C TYR A 18 -6.75 11.82 -6.69
N LYS A 19 -7.11 11.74 -7.97
CA LYS A 19 -8.47 11.44 -8.42
C LYS A 19 -8.44 10.47 -9.60
N ILE A 20 -9.20 9.38 -9.50
CA ILE A 20 -9.53 8.52 -10.65
C ILE A 20 -11.00 8.77 -11.01
N SER A 21 -11.92 8.14 -10.28
CA SER A 21 -13.35 8.44 -10.29
C SER A 21 -13.72 9.35 -9.13
N THR A 22 -13.22 9.03 -7.94
CA THR A 22 -13.33 9.79 -6.69
C THR A 22 -11.96 10.29 -6.22
N TYR A 23 -11.96 11.22 -5.26
CA TYR A 23 -10.73 11.67 -4.63
C TYR A 23 -10.23 10.62 -3.63
N GLY A 24 -8.92 10.39 -3.63
CA GLY A 24 -8.22 9.54 -2.68
C GLY A 24 -6.97 10.21 -2.15
N LEU A 25 -6.54 9.81 -0.95
CA LEU A 25 -5.27 10.20 -0.36
C LEU A 25 -4.32 9.00 -0.46
N LEU A 26 -3.24 9.15 -1.23
CA LEU A 26 -2.16 8.18 -1.27
C LEU A 26 -1.27 8.38 -0.05
N CYS A 27 -1.08 7.31 0.73
CA CYS A 27 -0.21 7.29 1.90
C CYS A 27 0.90 6.24 1.72
N TYR A 28 2.05 6.52 2.30
CA TYR A 28 3.06 5.51 2.62
C TYR A 28 2.87 5.07 4.06
N CYS A 29 2.88 3.77 4.32
CA CYS A 29 2.74 3.22 5.66
C CYS A 29 3.96 2.35 5.95
N GLU A 30 4.68 2.68 7.02
CA GLU A 30 5.67 1.80 7.62
C GLU A 30 4.98 0.92 8.65
N ILE A 31 5.16 -0.40 8.54
CA ILE A 31 4.55 -1.37 9.43
C ILE A 31 5.55 -1.65 10.56
N GLU A 32 5.12 -1.41 11.79
CA GLU A 32 5.93 -1.65 12.99
C GLU A 32 5.56 -3.00 13.64
N GLU A 33 4.27 -3.35 13.65
CA GLU A 33 3.75 -4.58 14.25
C GLU A 33 2.61 -5.18 13.41
N MET A 34 2.61 -6.51 13.29
CA MET A 34 1.62 -7.31 12.57
C MET A 34 1.06 -8.38 13.50
N GLU A 35 -0.24 -8.61 13.42
CA GLU A 35 -0.90 -9.75 14.06
C GLU A 35 -1.54 -10.67 13.01
N TYR A 36 -2.45 -11.54 13.45
CA TYR A 36 -3.19 -12.41 12.55
C TYR A 36 -4.06 -11.60 11.59
N LEU A 37 -4.06 -12.00 10.31
CA LEU A 37 -5.02 -11.49 9.34
C LEU A 37 -6.43 -11.84 9.84
N PRO A 38 -7.31 -10.85 10.04
CA PRO A 38 -8.64 -11.17 10.52
C PRO A 38 -9.40 -11.97 9.47
N THR A 39 -10.00 -13.09 9.88
CA THR A 39 -10.68 -14.05 8.98
C THR A 39 -12.00 -13.53 8.40
N GLU A 40 -12.42 -12.33 8.78
CA GLU A 40 -13.74 -11.78 8.49
C GLU A 40 -13.78 -10.94 7.19
N TYR A 41 -12.66 -10.77 6.49
CA TYR A 41 -12.50 -9.79 5.41
C TYR A 41 -12.09 -10.39 4.06
N GLU A 42 -12.10 -9.57 3.00
CA GLU A 42 -12.04 -9.97 1.58
C GLU A 42 -10.67 -10.54 1.12
N ILE A 43 -9.61 -10.35 1.90
CA ILE A 43 -8.23 -10.68 1.48
C ILE A 43 -7.87 -12.12 1.84
N GLU A 44 -7.61 -12.95 0.82
CA GLU A 44 -7.22 -14.36 0.99
C GLU A 44 -5.80 -14.52 1.57
N LYS A 45 -4.87 -13.66 1.16
CA LYS A 45 -3.44 -13.80 1.49
C LYS A 45 -2.71 -12.46 1.50
N ILE A 46 -1.73 -12.35 2.40
CA ILE A 46 -0.75 -11.26 2.45
C ILE A 46 0.65 -11.84 2.33
N MET A 47 1.55 -11.08 1.70
CA MET A 47 2.96 -11.42 1.57
C MET A 47 3.81 -10.18 1.87
N LEU A 48 4.91 -10.39 2.59
CA LEU A 48 5.99 -9.42 2.68
C LEU A 48 7.02 -9.74 1.60
N CYS A 49 7.38 -8.75 0.79
CA CYS A 49 8.27 -8.90 -0.35
C CYS A 49 9.42 -7.90 -0.23
N ASP A 50 10.64 -8.35 -0.54
CA ASP A 50 11.83 -7.49 -0.57
C ASP A 50 11.84 -6.55 -1.79
N THR A 51 11.08 -6.90 -2.83
CA THR A 51 10.97 -6.14 -4.07
C THR A 51 9.52 -5.90 -4.44
N LEU A 52 9.28 -4.83 -5.20
CA LEU A 52 7.96 -4.59 -5.78
C LEU A 52 7.59 -5.72 -6.77
N PRO A 53 6.31 -6.11 -6.84
CA PRO A 53 5.83 -7.12 -7.78
C PRO A 53 5.99 -6.66 -9.23
N ALA A 54 6.03 -7.61 -10.16
CA ALA A 54 6.05 -7.29 -11.57
C ALA A 54 4.73 -6.62 -11.99
N LEU A 55 4.77 -5.71 -12.96
CA LEU A 55 3.59 -4.91 -13.30
C LEU A 55 2.44 -5.74 -13.85
N ASP A 56 2.73 -6.84 -14.53
CA ASP A 56 1.77 -7.80 -15.08
C ASP A 56 1.11 -8.69 -14.02
N GLU A 57 1.65 -8.72 -12.79
CA GLU A 57 1.05 -9.42 -11.65
C GLU A 57 0.04 -8.55 -10.88
N LEU A 58 -0.08 -7.27 -11.23
CA LEU A 58 -0.93 -6.32 -10.54
C LEU A 58 -2.29 -6.20 -11.23
N THR A 59 -3.37 -6.16 -10.43
CA THR A 59 -4.74 -5.95 -10.93
C THR A 59 -4.88 -4.65 -11.72
N PHE A 60 -4.12 -3.60 -11.34
CA PHE A 60 -4.11 -2.31 -12.02
C PHE A 60 -2.68 -1.84 -12.34
N PRO A 61 -2.03 -2.39 -13.37
CA PRO A 61 -0.60 -2.17 -13.64
C PRO A 61 -0.22 -0.69 -13.79
N VAL A 62 -1.05 0.07 -14.52
CA VAL A 62 -0.76 1.46 -14.88
C VAL A 62 -0.85 2.37 -13.66
N SER A 63 -1.92 2.28 -12.87
CA SER A 63 -2.08 3.11 -11.67
C SER A 63 -1.10 2.70 -10.59
N SER A 64 -0.89 1.40 -10.35
CA SER A 64 0.09 0.93 -9.36
C SER A 64 1.50 1.42 -9.67
N LYS A 65 1.93 1.41 -10.94
CA LYS A 65 3.22 1.99 -11.34
C LYS A 65 3.34 3.47 -10.97
N VAL A 66 2.29 4.25 -11.21
CA VAL A 66 2.25 5.68 -10.86
C VAL A 66 2.35 5.86 -9.35
N TYR A 67 1.62 5.05 -8.57
CA TYR A 67 1.66 5.11 -7.11
C TYR A 67 3.05 4.77 -6.56
N PHE A 68 3.66 3.66 -6.99
CA PHE A 68 4.99 3.27 -6.56
C PHE A 68 6.03 4.35 -6.85
N ASN A 69 6.05 4.86 -8.08
CA ASN A 69 6.99 5.93 -8.45
C ASN A 69 6.76 7.21 -7.63
N THR A 70 5.51 7.57 -7.37
CA THR A 70 5.17 8.77 -6.59
C THR A 70 5.66 8.63 -5.16
N VAL A 71 5.42 7.49 -4.53
CA VAL A 71 5.88 7.17 -3.17
C VAL A 71 7.40 7.15 -3.12
N ILE A 72 8.07 6.37 -3.98
CA ILE A 72 9.54 6.24 -4.03
C ILE A 72 10.21 7.62 -4.20
N ASN A 73 9.70 8.44 -5.12
CA ASN A 73 10.24 9.77 -5.34
C ASN A 73 10.03 10.72 -4.15
N LYS A 74 8.99 10.51 -3.35
CA LYS A 74 8.72 11.33 -2.16
C LYS A 74 9.61 10.90 -0.99
N ILE A 75 9.71 9.59 -0.74
CA ILE A 75 10.49 9.04 0.38
C ILE A 75 11.99 9.24 0.16
N ASN A 76 12.50 9.09 -1.07
CA ASN A 76 13.94 9.26 -1.36
C ASN A 76 14.41 10.73 -1.38
N LYS A 77 13.47 11.68 -1.36
CA LYS A 77 13.75 13.13 -1.32
C LYS A 77 13.59 13.73 0.09
N SER A 78 13.10 12.95 1.04
CA SER A 78 12.89 13.35 2.43
C SER A 78 14.10 12.95 3.27
#